data_AF-A0AAV8WXW6-F1
#
_entry.id   AF-A0AAV8WXW6-F1
#
_cell.length_a   1.000
_cell.length_b   1.000
_cell.length_c   1.000
_cell.angle_alpha   90.00
_cell.angle_beta   90.00
_cell.angle_gamma   90.00
#
_symmetry.space_group_name_H-M   'P 1'
#
loop_
_entity.id
_entity.type
_entity.pdbx_description
1 polymer ?
#
loop_
_entity_poly.entity_id
_entity_poly.type
_entity_poly.pdbx_seq_one_letter_code
_entity_poly.pdbx_strand_id
1 'polypeptide(L)'
;MALKLAINGFGRIGRLVFREAMKHDEFEVVAVNDLTDAGQLAHLLKYDSVHGIYDAEVNADEDSFVVNGQRIKVYAEKDPAQLPWGELGVDVVLECTGHFRSMEEVGKHIEAGAKKAILSAPAKGAMLTFVMGVNHEDYNPATDDVISNASCTTNCLAPVAKVLDEKFGIERGMMTTIHSYTNDQRILDFPHSDPRRARAGAVSMIPTTTGAAVAVSKVLPQLKDYNELPLVSIDYNGNHHSSTVDGLSTMVLENKMVKVLAWGAFFMLNKKTMKDIDVKGKRVFVRVDFNVPMADGAITDETRIRAAIPTIEYLVEQGAKVILASHLGRPKGEVKEDMCLTAAGVRLAQLMGKPVTKLDESIGQVVEEAVASMHDGDLLLMENVRFHAGEEKNDPTLAQQFAQLADIYMYCKALSNPEHPFTAIIGGAKVKDKIGVIESLLEKVDHLIIGGGLSFTFIKAQGYDIGKSLLEEDKIELAKSFIEKAKAKGVQLHMPVDAVVANEFSQDAETQIVNVDAIPADWMGLDIGPKTAANYAEVIKNSKLIIWNGPMGVFEMDKFANGTKKVADAMATTAGYTVIGGGDSAAAVEKFEVADKMDHISTGGGASLELMEGKELPGIVALNDK
;
A
#
# COMPACT_ATOMS: atom_id res chain seq x y z
N MET A 1 -38.59 35.59 15.21
CA MET A 1 -39.57 35.18 14.19
C MET A 1 -39.05 33.89 13.60
N ALA A 2 -39.93 32.90 13.38
CA ALA A 2 -39.56 31.70 12.63
C ALA A 2 -39.12 32.09 11.22
N LEU A 3 -38.14 31.37 10.70
CA LEU A 3 -37.60 31.55 9.36
C LEU A 3 -38.52 30.86 8.35
N LYS A 4 -39.01 31.62 7.38
CA LYS A 4 -40.00 31.13 6.40
C LYS A 4 -39.32 30.36 5.29
N LEU A 5 -39.63 29.07 5.21
CA LEU A 5 -39.09 28.12 4.24
C LEU A 5 -40.09 27.85 3.12
N ALA A 6 -39.60 27.86 1.89
CA ALA A 6 -40.29 27.23 0.77
C ALA A 6 -39.45 26.07 0.22
N ILE A 7 -40.11 25.03 -0.28
CA ILE A 7 -39.44 23.84 -0.83
C ILE A 7 -39.82 23.72 -2.31
N ASN A 8 -38.83 23.80 -3.20
CA ASN A 8 -39.03 23.53 -4.62
C ASN A 8 -38.63 22.08 -4.92
N GLY A 9 -39.58 21.26 -5.38
CA GLY A 9 -39.43 19.81 -5.56
C GLY A 9 -39.71 19.03 -4.28
N PHE A 10 -40.84 18.31 -4.26
CA PHE A 10 -41.31 17.54 -3.11
C PHE A 10 -41.11 16.04 -3.27
N GLY A 11 -39.99 15.68 -3.91
CA GLY A 11 -39.44 14.34 -3.96
C GLY A 11 -38.93 13.86 -2.58
N ARG A 12 -38.07 12.84 -2.56
CA ARG A 12 -37.58 12.26 -1.29
C ARG A 12 -36.85 13.29 -0.42
N ILE A 13 -35.96 14.10 -1.01
CA ILE A 13 -35.21 15.12 -0.26
C ILE A 13 -36.16 16.19 0.29
N GLY A 14 -37.03 16.77 -0.55
CA GLY A 14 -37.98 17.80 -0.12
C GLY A 14 -38.89 17.33 1.01
N ARG A 15 -39.39 16.09 0.97
CA ARG A 15 -40.19 15.52 2.07
C ARG A 15 -39.39 15.31 3.36
N LEU A 16 -38.13 14.93 3.26
CA LEU A 16 -37.26 14.79 4.45
C LEU A 16 -36.95 16.15 5.06
N VAL A 17 -36.66 17.16 4.24
CA VAL A 17 -36.49 18.55 4.69
C VAL A 17 -37.77 19.03 5.39
N PHE A 18 -38.94 18.77 4.82
CA PHE A 18 -40.22 19.10 5.45
C PHE A 18 -40.39 18.40 6.81
N ARG A 19 -40.24 17.07 6.87
CA ARG A 19 -40.37 16.30 8.11
C ARG A 19 -39.39 16.76 9.19
N GLU A 20 -38.19 17.18 8.80
CA GLU A 20 -37.20 17.70 9.74
C GLU A 20 -37.53 19.11 10.19
N ALA A 21 -37.89 20.02 9.28
CA ALA A 21 -38.27 21.39 9.61
C ALA A 21 -39.43 21.45 10.61
N MET A 22 -40.42 20.56 10.48
CA MET A 22 -41.56 20.48 11.40
C MET A 22 -41.21 20.04 12.83
N LYS A 23 -39.97 19.63 13.10
CA LYS A 23 -39.49 19.31 14.46
C LYS A 23 -38.89 20.51 15.18
N HIS A 24 -38.67 21.63 14.48
CA HIS A 24 -37.98 22.79 15.02
C HIS A 24 -38.85 24.04 14.87
N ASP A 25 -39.17 24.68 16.00
CA ASP A 25 -40.04 25.88 16.04
C ASP A 25 -39.42 27.12 15.36
N GLU A 26 -38.13 27.06 15.03
CA GLU A 26 -37.40 28.10 14.32
C GLU A 26 -37.71 28.13 12.81
N PHE A 27 -38.37 27.10 12.27
CA PHE A 27 -38.73 27.02 10.86
C PHE A 27 -40.24 27.01 10.65
N GLU A 28 -40.69 27.79 9.67
CA GLU A 28 -42.08 27.78 9.20
C GLU A 28 -42.08 27.42 7.71
N VAL A 29 -42.50 26.21 7.35
CA VAL A 29 -42.70 25.88 5.93
C VAL A 29 -43.98 26.56 5.46
N VAL A 30 -43.86 27.50 4.52
CA VAL A 30 -44.98 28.31 4.03
C VAL A 30 -45.54 27.81 2.69
N ALA A 31 -44.72 27.14 1.89
CA ALA A 31 -45.13 26.66 0.58
C ALA A 31 -44.25 25.52 0.06
N VAL A 32 -44.84 24.71 -0.81
CA VAL A 32 -44.18 23.68 -1.61
C VAL A 32 -44.48 23.92 -3.08
N ASN A 33 -43.52 23.71 -3.97
CA ASN A 33 -43.75 23.65 -5.40
C ASN A 33 -43.39 22.25 -5.94
N ASP A 34 -44.32 21.58 -6.60
CA ASP A 34 -44.08 20.33 -7.32
C ASP A 34 -45.16 20.16 -8.40
N LEU A 35 -44.84 19.49 -9.50
CA LEU A 35 -45.80 19.28 -10.59
C LEU A 35 -46.82 18.18 -10.28
N THR A 36 -46.59 17.40 -9.22
CA THR A 36 -47.49 16.36 -8.72
C THR A 36 -48.63 16.98 -7.90
N ASP A 37 -49.83 16.39 -7.94
CA ASP A 37 -50.96 16.89 -7.17
C ASP A 37 -50.75 16.79 -5.65
N ALA A 38 -51.35 17.71 -4.90
CA ALA A 38 -51.20 17.83 -3.45
C ALA A 38 -51.62 16.56 -2.70
N GLY A 39 -52.60 15.82 -3.21
CA GLY A 39 -53.06 14.55 -2.65
C GLY A 39 -51.99 13.47 -2.66
N GLN A 40 -51.33 13.28 -3.81
CA GLN A 40 -50.20 12.33 -3.93
C GLN A 40 -49.00 12.77 -3.10
N LEU A 41 -48.69 14.07 -3.06
CA LEU A 41 -47.60 14.59 -2.23
C LEU A 41 -47.86 14.35 -0.73
N ALA A 42 -49.09 14.59 -0.26
CA ALA A 42 -49.51 14.31 1.10
C ALA A 42 -49.44 12.81 1.42
N HIS A 43 -49.87 11.96 0.49
CA HIS A 43 -49.78 10.51 0.63
C HIS A 43 -48.33 10.05 0.80
N LEU A 44 -47.42 10.51 -0.06
CA LEU A 44 -45.99 10.17 0.01
C LEU A 44 -45.28 10.82 1.20
N LEU A 45 -45.78 11.95 1.70
CA LEU A 45 -45.31 12.54 2.96
C LEU A 45 -45.71 11.69 4.16
N LYS A 46 -46.94 11.16 4.18
CA LYS A 46 -47.43 10.29 5.27
C LYS A 46 -46.81 8.90 5.20
N TYR A 47 -46.72 8.30 4.02
CA TYR A 47 -46.29 6.92 3.81
C TYR A 47 -45.02 6.87 2.95
N ASP A 48 -43.86 6.68 3.60
CA ASP A 48 -42.59 6.51 2.90
C ASP A 48 -42.04 5.10 3.19
N SER A 49 -41.74 4.33 2.14
CA SER A 49 -41.29 2.94 2.29
C SER A 49 -39.89 2.80 2.91
N VAL A 50 -39.09 3.87 2.92
CA VAL A 50 -37.73 3.88 3.48
C VAL A 50 -37.72 4.49 4.87
N HIS A 51 -38.44 5.59 5.07
CA HIS A 51 -38.45 6.36 6.32
C HIS A 51 -39.70 6.12 7.18
N GLY A 52 -40.54 5.16 6.80
CA GLY A 52 -41.74 4.78 7.53
C GLY A 52 -42.88 5.80 7.46
N ILE A 53 -43.90 5.50 8.26
CA ILE A 53 -45.09 6.34 8.41
C ILE A 53 -44.71 7.59 9.21
N TYR A 54 -45.03 8.78 8.68
CA TYR A 54 -44.80 10.03 9.40
C TYR A 54 -45.78 10.15 10.57
N ASP A 55 -45.26 10.43 11.77
CA ASP A 55 -46.07 10.59 12.98
C ASP A 55 -46.68 11.99 13.06
N ALA A 56 -47.56 12.29 12.10
CA ALA A 56 -48.36 13.50 12.03
C ALA A 56 -49.70 13.19 11.35
N GLU A 57 -50.74 13.94 11.68
CA GLU A 57 -51.97 13.94 10.89
C GLU A 57 -51.68 14.65 9.56
N VAL A 58 -51.91 13.95 8.45
CA VAL A 58 -51.66 14.47 7.10
C VAL A 58 -52.90 14.27 6.26
N ASN A 59 -53.47 15.37 5.77
CA ASN A 59 -54.63 15.39 4.87
C ASN A 59 -54.33 16.29 3.67
N ALA A 60 -55.12 16.20 2.61
CA ALA A 60 -54.97 17.07 1.43
C ALA A 60 -56.30 17.66 0.98
N ASP A 61 -56.21 18.85 0.39
CA ASP A 61 -57.26 19.48 -0.42
C ASP A 61 -56.77 19.61 -1.89
N GLU A 62 -57.50 20.33 -2.76
CA GLU A 62 -57.17 20.40 -4.19
C GLU A 62 -55.78 21.01 -4.47
N ASP A 63 -55.35 22.00 -3.67
CA ASP A 63 -54.15 22.80 -3.96
C ASP A 63 -53.18 22.90 -2.78
N SER A 64 -53.46 22.17 -1.70
CA SER A 64 -52.70 22.22 -0.46
C SER A 64 -52.76 20.89 0.27
N PHE A 65 -51.84 20.71 1.21
CA PHE A 65 -51.94 19.66 2.21
C PHE A 65 -51.85 20.23 3.62
N VAL A 66 -52.43 19.53 4.58
CA VAL A 66 -52.52 19.93 5.98
C VAL A 66 -51.75 18.94 6.83
N VAL A 67 -50.82 19.44 7.65
CA VAL A 67 -50.03 18.63 8.59
C VAL A 67 -50.25 19.15 10.01
N ASN A 68 -50.82 18.33 10.90
CA ASN A 68 -51.16 18.72 12.28
C ASN A 68 -51.93 20.06 12.35
N GLY A 69 -52.86 20.27 11.42
CA GLY A 69 -53.65 21.51 11.31
C GLY A 69 -53.00 22.66 10.56
N GLN A 70 -51.70 22.59 10.24
CA GLN A 70 -51.01 23.61 9.43
C GLN A 70 -51.22 23.34 7.94
N ARG A 71 -51.86 24.30 7.25
CA ARG A 71 -52.10 24.24 5.81
C ARG A 71 -50.88 24.73 5.02
N ILE A 72 -50.41 23.93 4.07
CA ILE A 72 -49.26 24.19 3.21
C ILE A 72 -49.74 24.25 1.76
N LYS A 73 -49.58 25.42 1.13
CA LYS A 73 -49.94 25.60 -0.28
C LYS A 73 -48.97 24.85 -1.18
N VAL A 74 -49.52 24.13 -2.16
CA VAL A 74 -48.78 23.48 -3.24
C VAL A 74 -48.94 24.29 -4.52
N TYR A 75 -47.83 24.68 -5.11
CA TYR A 75 -47.75 25.30 -6.43
C TYR A 75 -47.30 24.25 -7.45
N ALA A 76 -47.70 24.45 -8.71
CA ALA A 76 -47.32 23.60 -9.84
C ALA A 76 -46.72 24.46 -10.98
N GLU A 77 -45.71 25.25 -10.63
CA GLU A 77 -45.01 26.14 -11.56
C GLU A 77 -43.67 25.52 -12.00
N LYS A 78 -43.39 25.59 -13.31
CA LYS A 78 -42.18 25.03 -13.92
C LYS A 78 -41.02 26.01 -13.91
N ASP A 79 -41.29 27.32 -14.01
CA ASP A 79 -40.26 28.35 -14.00
C ASP A 79 -40.13 28.98 -12.61
N PRO A 80 -39.02 28.75 -11.88
CA PRO A 80 -38.86 29.23 -10.51
C PRO A 80 -39.04 30.74 -10.34
N ALA A 81 -38.81 31.54 -11.39
CA ALA A 81 -38.97 32.99 -11.39
C ALA A 81 -40.44 33.45 -11.32
N GLN A 82 -41.41 32.58 -11.63
CA GLN A 82 -42.84 32.89 -11.59
C GLN A 82 -43.50 32.49 -10.26
N LEU A 83 -42.74 31.93 -9.32
CA LEU A 83 -43.26 31.54 -8.02
C LEU A 83 -43.47 32.77 -7.11
N PRO A 84 -44.51 32.80 -6.27
CA PRO A 84 -44.85 33.99 -5.49
C PRO A 84 -44.06 34.10 -4.18
N TRP A 85 -42.74 33.88 -4.21
CA TRP A 85 -41.90 33.86 -3.00
C TRP A 85 -41.88 35.19 -2.26
N GLY A 86 -41.84 36.30 -2.99
CA GLY A 86 -41.93 37.64 -2.43
C GLY A 86 -43.27 37.91 -1.71
N GLU A 87 -44.39 37.48 -2.30
CA GLU A 87 -45.73 37.65 -1.71
C GLU A 87 -45.89 36.84 -0.43
N LEU A 88 -45.28 35.65 -0.39
CA LEU A 88 -45.29 34.77 0.78
C LEU A 88 -44.27 35.16 1.85
N GLY A 89 -43.37 36.11 1.53
CA GLY A 89 -42.30 36.57 2.42
C GLY A 89 -41.28 35.46 2.73
N VAL A 90 -40.92 34.64 1.73
CA VAL A 90 -40.00 33.52 1.89
C VAL A 90 -38.60 34.03 2.22
N ASP A 91 -38.04 33.54 3.32
CA ASP A 91 -36.66 33.83 3.71
C ASP A 91 -35.67 32.92 2.97
N VAL A 92 -35.94 31.61 2.92
CA VAL A 92 -35.05 30.64 2.27
C VAL A 92 -35.85 29.65 1.43
N VAL A 93 -35.43 29.45 0.19
CA VAL A 93 -35.93 28.38 -0.67
C VAL A 93 -34.95 27.21 -0.69
N LEU A 94 -35.48 26.00 -0.51
CA LEU A 94 -34.74 24.75 -0.63
C LEU A 94 -35.02 24.16 -2.01
N GLU A 95 -34.04 24.22 -2.91
CA GLU A 95 -34.11 23.68 -4.26
C GLU A 95 -33.75 22.17 -4.23
N CYS A 96 -34.78 21.35 -4.39
CA CYS A 96 -34.78 19.90 -4.20
C CYS A 96 -35.24 19.11 -5.44
N THR A 97 -35.44 19.77 -6.57
CA THR A 97 -35.81 19.11 -7.83
C THR A 97 -34.66 18.30 -8.44
N GLY A 98 -33.42 18.73 -8.19
CA GLY A 98 -32.23 18.22 -8.88
C GLY A 98 -32.15 18.60 -10.36
N HIS A 99 -33.12 19.39 -10.87
CA HIS A 99 -33.18 19.86 -12.24
C HIS A 99 -32.34 21.12 -12.43
N PHE A 100 -32.60 22.13 -11.60
CA PHE A 100 -31.87 23.39 -11.55
C PHE A 100 -30.58 23.21 -10.77
N ARG A 101 -29.42 23.47 -11.40
CA ARG A 101 -28.12 23.15 -10.78
C ARG A 101 -27.05 24.23 -10.94
N SER A 102 -27.31 25.26 -11.74
CA SER A 102 -26.40 26.40 -11.93
C SER A 102 -26.84 27.62 -11.11
N MET A 103 -25.92 28.58 -10.95
CA MET A 103 -26.17 29.83 -10.21
C MET A 103 -27.34 30.62 -10.80
N GLU A 104 -27.43 30.69 -12.13
CA GLU A 104 -28.49 31.38 -12.85
C GLU A 104 -29.85 30.70 -12.63
N GLU A 105 -29.90 29.38 -12.80
CA GLU A 105 -31.14 28.61 -12.65
C GLU A 105 -31.71 28.67 -11.23
N VAL A 106 -30.86 28.53 -10.22
CA VAL A 106 -31.29 28.61 -8.81
C VAL A 106 -31.53 30.07 -8.40
N GLY A 107 -30.81 31.02 -8.99
CA GLY A 107 -30.98 32.46 -8.79
C GLY A 107 -32.36 32.99 -9.15
N LYS A 108 -33.09 32.30 -10.03
CA LYS A 108 -34.51 32.58 -10.32
C LYS A 108 -35.41 32.60 -9.08
N HIS A 109 -35.07 31.86 -8.02
CA HIS A 109 -35.79 31.93 -6.76
C HIS A 109 -35.64 33.30 -6.06
N ILE A 110 -34.49 33.94 -6.22
CA ILE A 110 -34.23 35.30 -5.72
C ILE A 110 -35.01 36.32 -6.56
N GLU A 111 -35.07 36.13 -7.88
CA GLU A 111 -35.89 36.95 -8.79
C GLU A 111 -37.39 36.89 -8.43
N ALA A 112 -37.87 35.70 -8.03
CA ALA A 112 -39.20 35.47 -7.49
C ALA A 112 -39.45 36.07 -6.09
N GLY A 113 -38.42 36.64 -5.45
CA GLY A 113 -38.52 37.40 -4.21
C GLY A 113 -38.12 36.67 -2.93
N ALA A 114 -37.51 35.47 -3.02
CA ALA A 114 -36.88 34.84 -1.85
C ALA A 114 -35.59 35.57 -1.45
N LYS A 115 -35.24 35.59 -0.16
CA LYS A 115 -33.97 36.22 0.28
C LYS A 115 -32.75 35.34 0.01
N LYS A 116 -32.90 34.01 0.14
CA LYS A 116 -31.82 33.02 -0.05
C LYS A 116 -32.33 31.79 -0.78
N ALA A 117 -31.44 31.09 -1.48
CA ALA A 117 -31.73 29.81 -2.12
C ALA A 117 -30.61 28.80 -1.87
N ILE A 118 -30.98 27.58 -1.46
CA ILE A 118 -30.06 26.48 -1.15
C ILE A 118 -30.36 25.28 -2.05
N LEU A 119 -29.42 24.93 -2.91
CA LEU A 119 -29.47 23.74 -3.75
C LEU A 119 -29.06 22.49 -2.96
N SER A 120 -29.90 21.46 -2.95
CA SER A 120 -29.65 20.16 -2.29
C SER A 120 -28.97 19.11 -3.18
N ALA A 121 -28.29 19.55 -4.22
CA ALA A 121 -27.57 18.71 -5.18
C ALA A 121 -26.20 19.33 -5.56
N PRO A 122 -25.28 18.57 -6.18
CA PRO A 122 -23.99 19.11 -6.59
C PRO A 122 -24.17 20.21 -7.63
N ALA A 123 -23.63 21.40 -7.35
CA ALA A 123 -23.74 22.54 -8.25
C ALA A 123 -22.92 22.39 -9.53
N LYS A 124 -23.47 22.90 -10.64
CA LYS A 124 -22.76 23.16 -11.90
C LYS A 124 -22.09 24.53 -11.86
N GLY A 125 -20.92 24.63 -12.49
CA GLY A 125 -20.17 25.88 -12.56
C GLY A 125 -19.62 26.33 -11.21
N ALA A 126 -19.60 27.65 -11.00
CA ALA A 126 -18.90 28.34 -9.91
C ALA A 126 -19.75 28.63 -8.66
N MET A 127 -20.98 28.10 -8.56
CA MET A 127 -21.80 28.28 -7.35
C MET A 127 -21.07 27.71 -6.13
N LEU A 128 -21.01 28.50 -5.06
CA LEU A 128 -20.37 28.14 -3.80
C LEU A 128 -21.05 26.92 -3.21
N THR A 129 -20.25 25.97 -2.74
CA THR A 129 -20.71 24.69 -2.21
C THR A 129 -20.19 24.54 -0.79
N PHE A 130 -21.10 24.35 0.16
CA PHE A 130 -20.77 24.20 1.57
C PHE A 130 -21.20 22.82 2.07
N VAL A 131 -20.37 22.22 2.91
CA VAL A 131 -20.66 20.98 3.62
C VAL A 131 -20.44 21.20 5.10
N MET A 132 -21.45 20.87 5.90
CA MET A 132 -21.43 21.03 7.36
C MET A 132 -20.30 20.23 7.99
N GLY A 133 -19.56 20.85 8.92
CA GLY A 133 -18.35 20.27 9.53
C GLY A 133 -17.09 20.31 8.66
N VAL A 134 -17.20 20.68 7.38
CA VAL A 134 -16.07 20.72 6.44
C VAL A 134 -15.63 22.16 6.20
N ASN A 135 -16.41 22.93 5.43
CA ASN A 135 -16.11 24.31 5.03
C ASN A 135 -17.26 25.29 5.29
N HIS A 136 -18.30 24.86 6.02
CA HIS A 136 -19.45 25.70 6.37
C HIS A 136 -19.11 27.03 7.09
N GLU A 137 -17.96 27.14 7.75
CA GLU A 137 -17.50 28.37 8.41
C GLU A 137 -17.09 29.45 7.41
N ASP A 138 -16.85 29.09 6.14
CA ASP A 138 -16.51 30.03 5.06
C ASP A 138 -17.76 30.74 4.49
N TYR A 139 -18.97 30.35 4.92
CA TYR A 139 -20.21 30.94 4.45
C TYR A 139 -20.37 32.40 4.89
N ASN A 140 -20.58 33.30 3.92
CA ASN A 140 -20.84 34.70 4.20
C ASN A 140 -22.33 35.05 4.02
N PRO A 141 -23.10 35.25 5.10
CA PRO A 141 -24.53 35.55 5.00
C PRO A 141 -24.85 36.89 4.33
N ALA A 142 -23.87 37.80 4.19
CA ALA A 142 -24.08 39.09 3.52
C ALA A 142 -23.99 39.02 1.99
N THR A 143 -23.35 37.99 1.43
CA THR A 143 -23.07 37.90 -0.02
C THR A 143 -23.53 36.58 -0.63
N ASP A 144 -23.60 35.52 0.16
CA ASP A 144 -23.82 34.16 -0.34
C ASP A 144 -25.32 33.88 -0.31
N ASP A 145 -26.02 34.48 -1.28
CA ASP A 145 -27.48 34.39 -1.39
C ASP A 145 -27.95 33.08 -2.03
N VAL A 146 -27.13 32.52 -2.92
CA VAL A 146 -27.42 31.29 -3.66
C VAL A 146 -26.24 30.34 -3.51
N ILE A 147 -26.48 29.21 -2.86
CA ILE A 147 -25.44 28.24 -2.49
C ILE A 147 -25.91 26.81 -2.76
N SER A 148 -24.95 25.88 -2.76
CA SER A 148 -25.22 24.44 -2.79
C SER A 148 -24.79 23.79 -1.48
N ASN A 149 -25.63 22.89 -0.96
CA ASN A 149 -25.29 21.97 0.11
C ASN A 149 -24.87 20.58 -0.43
N ALA A 150 -24.35 20.54 -1.66
CA ALA A 150 -23.88 19.34 -2.36
C ALA A 150 -24.89 18.18 -2.39
N SER A 151 -24.42 16.94 -2.60
CA SER A 151 -25.26 15.72 -2.50
C SER A 151 -25.14 15.06 -1.13
N CYS A 152 -26.06 14.14 -0.84
CA CYS A 152 -25.96 13.25 0.32
C CYS A 152 -24.62 12.48 0.37
N THR A 153 -24.14 11.95 -0.76
CA THR A 153 -22.84 11.27 -0.84
C THR A 153 -21.68 12.18 -0.43
N THR A 154 -21.73 13.46 -0.85
CA THR A 154 -20.70 14.44 -0.50
C THR A 154 -20.72 14.72 1.00
N ASN A 155 -21.91 14.92 1.58
CA ASN A 155 -22.10 15.18 2.99
C ASN A 155 -21.71 13.98 3.88
N CYS A 156 -21.81 12.74 3.38
CA CYS A 156 -21.31 11.57 4.10
C CYS A 156 -19.78 11.43 4.03
N LEU A 157 -19.19 11.69 2.86
CA LEU A 157 -17.78 11.43 2.63
C LEU A 157 -16.87 12.56 3.11
N ALA A 158 -17.19 13.81 2.79
CA ALA A 158 -16.27 14.92 3.01
C ALA A 158 -15.91 15.12 4.50
N PRO A 159 -16.82 14.99 5.48
CA PRO A 159 -16.44 15.09 6.90
C PRO A 159 -15.45 13.99 7.32
N VAL A 160 -15.67 12.75 6.86
CA VAL A 160 -14.78 11.62 7.16
C VAL A 160 -13.42 11.84 6.50
N ALA A 161 -13.41 12.24 5.22
CA ALA A 161 -12.18 12.55 4.49
C ALA A 161 -11.37 13.66 5.17
N LYS A 162 -12.04 14.74 5.61
CA LYS A 162 -11.39 15.84 6.33
C LYS A 162 -10.71 15.35 7.61
N VAL A 163 -11.42 14.59 8.46
CA VAL A 163 -10.87 14.09 9.72
C VAL A 163 -9.67 13.16 9.48
N LEU A 164 -9.77 12.28 8.46
CA LEU A 164 -8.67 11.39 8.11
C LEU A 164 -7.46 12.16 7.59
N ASP A 165 -7.67 13.14 6.71
CA ASP A 165 -6.61 13.97 6.13
C ASP A 165 -5.90 14.80 7.21
N GLU A 166 -6.65 15.48 8.08
CA GLU A 166 -6.09 16.29 9.15
C GLU A 166 -5.32 15.48 10.20
N LYS A 167 -5.72 14.22 10.45
CA LYS A 167 -5.11 13.38 11.49
C LYS A 167 -3.97 12.52 11.00
N PHE A 168 -4.05 12.03 9.77
CA PHE A 168 -3.14 11.02 9.25
C PHE A 168 -2.48 11.42 7.93
N GLY A 169 -3.02 12.43 7.23
CA GLY A 169 -2.68 12.73 5.85
C GLY A 169 -3.32 11.72 4.89
N ILE A 170 -4.08 12.19 3.90
CA ILE A 170 -4.54 11.34 2.80
C ILE A 170 -3.58 11.51 1.63
N GLU A 171 -2.73 10.51 1.39
CA GLU A 171 -1.90 10.48 0.17
C GLU A 171 -2.69 10.01 -1.06
N ARG A 172 -3.59 9.03 -0.89
CA ARG A 172 -4.42 8.43 -1.95
C ARG A 172 -5.75 7.93 -1.38
N GLY A 173 -6.81 7.98 -2.20
CA GLY A 173 -8.13 7.44 -1.82
C GLY A 173 -9.00 7.15 -3.03
N MET A 174 -9.80 6.08 -2.96
CA MET A 174 -10.79 5.74 -3.96
C MET A 174 -12.19 5.78 -3.34
N MET A 175 -13.13 6.47 -4.00
CA MET A 175 -14.54 6.44 -3.64
C MET A 175 -15.34 5.82 -4.78
N THR A 176 -16.02 4.70 -4.48
CA THR A 176 -17.00 4.10 -5.37
C THR A 176 -18.40 4.27 -4.78
N THR A 177 -19.31 4.89 -5.51
CA THR A 177 -20.73 4.93 -5.13
C THR A 177 -21.47 3.76 -5.79
N ILE A 178 -22.01 2.87 -4.96
CA ILE A 178 -22.86 1.77 -5.41
C ILE A 178 -24.29 2.08 -4.94
N HIS A 179 -25.22 2.11 -5.89
CA HIS A 179 -26.64 2.20 -5.55
C HIS A 179 -27.27 0.81 -5.67
N SER A 180 -28.09 0.42 -4.69
CA SER A 180 -28.85 -0.84 -4.75
C SER A 180 -29.94 -0.79 -5.82
N TYR A 181 -30.81 0.22 -5.77
CA TYR A 181 -31.70 0.60 -6.87
C TYR A 181 -32.10 2.08 -6.73
N THR A 182 -32.09 2.83 -7.82
CA THR A 182 -32.48 4.25 -7.86
C THR A 182 -33.74 4.49 -8.68
N ASN A 183 -34.35 5.68 -8.58
CA ASN A 183 -35.59 5.99 -9.29
C ASN A 183 -35.42 6.08 -10.82
N ASP A 184 -34.19 6.28 -11.29
CA ASP A 184 -33.81 6.33 -12.70
C ASP A 184 -33.36 4.95 -13.24
N GLN A 185 -33.33 3.91 -12.39
CA GLN A 185 -33.02 2.55 -12.82
C GLN A 185 -34.30 1.79 -13.17
N ARG A 186 -34.20 0.97 -14.21
CA ARG A 186 -35.31 0.17 -14.70
C ARG A 186 -35.50 -1.02 -13.78
N ILE A 187 -36.75 -1.32 -13.43
CA ILE A 187 -37.09 -2.49 -12.61
C ILE A 187 -36.82 -3.79 -13.38
N LEU A 188 -36.99 -3.76 -14.69
CA LEU A 188 -36.72 -4.87 -15.62
C LEU A 188 -35.64 -4.46 -16.61
N ASP A 189 -35.03 -5.45 -17.28
CA ASP A 189 -34.10 -5.19 -18.37
C ASP A 189 -34.76 -4.33 -19.45
N PHE A 190 -34.11 -3.25 -19.86
CA PHE A 190 -34.64 -2.32 -20.87
C PHE A 190 -33.50 -1.56 -21.55
N PRO A 191 -33.58 -1.25 -22.87
CA PRO A 191 -32.54 -0.50 -23.56
C PRO A 191 -32.19 0.83 -22.89
N HIS A 192 -30.90 1.09 -22.73
CA HIS A 192 -30.35 2.31 -22.13
C HIS A 192 -29.00 2.64 -22.79
N SER A 193 -28.64 3.94 -22.86
CA SER A 193 -27.38 4.40 -23.48
C SER A 193 -26.13 3.92 -22.74
N ASP A 194 -26.22 3.79 -21.42
CA ASP A 194 -25.28 3.03 -20.58
C ASP A 194 -25.75 1.57 -20.45
N PRO A 195 -25.04 0.58 -21.03
CA PRO A 195 -25.41 -0.83 -20.97
C PRO A 195 -25.51 -1.40 -19.55
N ARG A 196 -24.80 -0.84 -18.57
CA ARG A 196 -24.88 -1.30 -17.17
C ARG A 196 -26.25 -0.99 -16.56
N ARG A 197 -26.86 0.12 -16.99
CA ARG A 197 -28.20 0.59 -16.60
C ARG A 197 -29.32 -0.05 -17.42
N ALA A 198 -28.99 -0.88 -18.41
CA ALA A 198 -29.97 -1.64 -19.16
C ALA A 198 -30.46 -2.90 -18.43
N ARG A 199 -29.81 -3.26 -17.32
CA ARG A 199 -30.14 -4.44 -16.49
C ARG A 199 -31.13 -4.08 -15.38
N ALA A 200 -31.94 -5.04 -14.97
CA ALA A 200 -32.91 -4.94 -13.89
C ALA A 200 -32.25 -4.50 -12.58
N GLY A 201 -32.64 -3.32 -12.08
CA GLY A 201 -32.04 -2.70 -10.90
C GLY A 201 -32.23 -3.51 -9.61
N ALA A 202 -33.35 -4.24 -9.46
CA ALA A 202 -33.63 -5.01 -8.25
C ALA A 202 -32.64 -6.17 -7.98
N VAL A 203 -31.95 -6.64 -9.02
CA VAL A 203 -30.98 -7.75 -8.94
C VAL A 203 -29.58 -7.37 -9.44
N SER A 204 -29.35 -6.07 -9.67
CA SER A 204 -28.10 -5.56 -10.22
C SER A 204 -27.50 -4.47 -9.34
N MET A 205 -26.26 -4.67 -8.89
CA MET A 205 -25.45 -3.57 -8.35
C MET A 205 -24.78 -2.83 -9.51
N ILE A 206 -25.11 -1.55 -9.67
CA ILE A 206 -24.59 -0.73 -10.78
C ILE A 206 -23.74 0.39 -10.20
N PRO A 207 -22.41 0.39 -10.44
CA PRO A 207 -21.57 1.53 -10.15
C PRO A 207 -22.05 2.72 -10.99
N THR A 208 -22.21 3.88 -10.36
CA THR A 208 -22.65 5.10 -11.04
C THR A 208 -21.62 6.19 -10.88
N THR A 209 -21.31 6.90 -11.95
CA THR A 209 -20.62 8.19 -11.86
C THR A 209 -21.49 9.16 -11.07
N THR A 210 -20.95 9.68 -9.97
CA THR A 210 -21.64 10.67 -9.14
C THR A 210 -20.92 12.00 -9.23
N GLY A 211 -21.68 13.10 -9.15
CA GLY A 211 -21.09 14.43 -8.99
C GLY A 211 -20.44 14.64 -7.61
N ALA A 212 -20.44 13.62 -6.74
CA ALA A 212 -19.92 13.70 -5.39
C ALA A 212 -18.40 13.88 -5.37
N ALA A 213 -17.64 13.18 -6.23
CA ALA A 213 -16.20 13.36 -6.31
C ALA A 213 -15.82 14.81 -6.67
N VAL A 214 -16.50 15.37 -7.67
CA VAL A 214 -16.35 16.78 -8.05
C VAL A 214 -16.70 17.70 -6.88
N ALA A 215 -17.81 17.45 -6.17
CA ALA A 215 -18.22 18.25 -5.02
C ALA A 215 -17.25 18.12 -3.81
N VAL A 216 -16.72 16.93 -3.53
CA VAL A 216 -15.71 16.71 -2.50
C VAL A 216 -14.45 17.51 -2.83
N SER A 217 -13.97 17.48 -4.08
CA SER A 217 -12.81 18.28 -4.49
C SER A 217 -13.04 19.80 -4.45
N LYS A 218 -14.31 20.26 -4.41
CA LYS A 218 -14.62 21.68 -4.21
C LYS A 218 -14.48 22.08 -2.74
N VAL A 219 -14.80 21.18 -1.80
CA VAL A 219 -14.77 21.48 -0.36
C VAL A 219 -13.49 21.01 0.34
N LEU A 220 -12.72 20.13 -0.30
CA LEU A 220 -11.39 19.66 0.10
C LEU A 220 -10.45 19.73 -1.13
N PRO A 221 -10.06 20.94 -1.56
CA PRO A 221 -9.31 21.14 -2.80
C PRO A 221 -7.91 20.51 -2.80
N GLN A 222 -7.33 20.27 -1.63
CA GLN A 222 -6.05 19.57 -1.48
C GLN A 222 -6.14 18.08 -1.88
N LEU A 223 -7.34 17.49 -1.86
CA LEU A 223 -7.57 16.08 -2.24
C LEU A 223 -7.97 15.94 -3.72
N LYS A 224 -7.74 16.97 -4.53
CA LYS A 224 -8.22 17.04 -5.91
C LYS A 224 -7.28 16.31 -6.87
N ASP A 225 -7.72 15.15 -7.33
CA ASP A 225 -7.30 14.55 -8.61
C ASP A 225 -8.52 13.87 -9.27
N TYR A 226 -8.84 14.19 -10.53
CA TYR A 226 -10.10 13.79 -11.18
C TYR A 226 -9.87 13.34 -12.62
N ASN A 227 -10.40 12.16 -12.96
CA ASN A 227 -10.33 11.57 -14.30
C ASN A 227 -11.73 11.16 -14.79
N GLU A 228 -12.13 11.65 -15.97
CA GLU A 228 -13.42 11.38 -16.61
C GLU A 228 -13.39 10.20 -17.61
N LEU A 229 -12.23 9.59 -17.86
CA LEU A 229 -12.09 8.51 -18.83
C LEU A 229 -12.90 7.26 -18.42
N PRO A 230 -13.51 6.53 -19.37
CA PRO A 230 -14.13 5.25 -19.09
C PRO A 230 -13.10 4.28 -18.55
N LEU A 231 -13.32 3.74 -17.34
CA LEU A 231 -12.43 2.74 -16.75
C LEU A 231 -12.39 1.47 -17.62
N VAL A 232 -11.33 1.30 -18.41
CA VAL A 232 -10.99 0.03 -19.08
C VAL A 232 -9.70 -0.52 -18.48
N SER A 233 -9.64 -1.85 -18.32
CA SER A 233 -8.55 -2.57 -17.61
C SER A 233 -7.12 -2.15 -18.01
N ILE A 234 -6.92 -1.66 -19.23
CA ILE A 234 -5.60 -1.24 -19.73
C ILE A 234 -5.20 0.20 -19.33
N ASP A 235 -6.15 1.09 -19.06
CA ASP A 235 -5.85 2.46 -18.58
C ASP A 235 -5.29 2.46 -17.14
N TYR A 236 -5.35 1.30 -16.48
CA TYR A 236 -4.77 1.03 -15.15
C TYR A 236 -3.33 0.55 -15.20
N ASN A 237 -2.82 0.16 -16.38
CA ASN A 237 -1.44 -0.30 -16.51
C ASN A 237 -0.53 0.91 -16.78
N GLY A 238 -0.23 1.65 -15.70
CA GLY A 238 0.70 2.79 -15.73
C GLY A 238 0.26 4.06 -14.99
N ASN A 239 -0.98 4.12 -14.46
CA ASN A 239 -1.41 5.24 -13.62
C ASN A 239 -1.29 4.88 -12.13
N HIS A 240 -0.48 5.66 -11.41
CA HIS A 240 -0.13 5.44 -10.00
C HIS A 240 -1.25 5.84 -9.01
N HIS A 241 -2.40 6.31 -9.50
CA HIS A 241 -3.48 6.89 -8.68
C HIS A 241 -4.79 6.08 -8.61
N SER A 242 -4.86 4.82 -9.06
CA SER A 242 -6.13 4.05 -9.05
C SER A 242 -6.00 2.60 -8.58
N SER A 243 -7.01 2.12 -7.84
CA SER A 243 -7.23 0.70 -7.48
C SER A 243 -8.39 0.12 -8.32
N THR A 244 -8.33 -1.16 -8.68
CA THR A 244 -9.43 -1.83 -9.42
C THR A 244 -10.29 -2.66 -8.47
N VAL A 245 -11.61 -2.56 -8.60
CA VAL A 245 -12.56 -3.56 -8.09
C VAL A 245 -12.98 -4.41 -9.28
N ASP A 246 -12.57 -5.68 -9.29
CA ASP A 246 -13.05 -6.65 -10.27
C ASP A 246 -14.48 -7.09 -9.91
N GLY A 247 -15.43 -6.72 -10.77
CA GLY A 247 -16.84 -7.09 -10.62
C GLY A 247 -17.12 -8.60 -10.75
N LEU A 248 -16.20 -9.39 -11.30
CA LEU A 248 -16.32 -10.86 -11.34
C LEU A 248 -15.91 -11.52 -10.01
N SER A 249 -15.16 -10.81 -9.17
CA SER A 249 -14.66 -11.30 -7.87
C SER A 249 -15.55 -10.89 -6.68
N THR A 250 -16.70 -10.28 -6.95
CA THR A 250 -17.69 -9.95 -5.92
C THR A 250 -18.66 -11.13 -5.75
N MET A 251 -18.45 -11.96 -4.72
CA MET A 251 -19.39 -13.04 -4.36
C MET A 251 -20.15 -12.70 -3.08
N VAL A 252 -21.45 -13.02 -3.09
CA VAL A 252 -22.29 -13.04 -1.88
C VAL A 252 -22.08 -14.40 -1.21
N LEU A 253 -21.46 -14.41 -0.03
CA LEU A 253 -21.40 -15.60 0.81
C LEU A 253 -22.61 -15.59 1.77
N GLU A 254 -23.46 -16.61 1.65
CA GLU A 254 -24.48 -17.00 2.63
C GLU A 254 -25.32 -15.84 3.20
N ASN A 255 -25.80 -14.96 2.33
CA ASN A 255 -26.75 -13.88 2.63
C ASN A 255 -26.32 -12.82 3.65
N LYS A 256 -25.05 -12.74 4.07
CA LYS A 256 -24.67 -11.81 5.16
C LYS A 256 -23.37 -11.02 4.98
N MET A 257 -22.60 -11.20 3.91
CA MET A 257 -21.44 -10.33 3.68
C MET A 257 -21.09 -10.20 2.19
N VAL A 258 -20.85 -8.96 1.76
CA VAL A 258 -20.16 -8.66 0.50
C VAL A 258 -18.67 -8.56 0.85
N LYS A 259 -17.88 -9.55 0.46
CA LYS A 259 -16.41 -9.43 0.51
C LYS A 259 -15.96 -8.68 -0.75
N VAL A 260 -15.67 -7.39 -0.61
CA VAL A 260 -15.04 -6.61 -1.67
C VAL A 260 -13.54 -6.82 -1.55
N LEU A 261 -12.95 -7.56 -2.49
CA LEU A 261 -11.50 -7.62 -2.66
C LEU A 261 -11.10 -6.51 -3.64
N ALA A 262 -10.50 -5.44 -3.12
CA ALA A 262 -9.78 -4.49 -3.96
C ALA A 262 -8.41 -5.09 -4.28
N TRP A 263 -8.08 -5.21 -5.56
CA TRP A 263 -6.76 -5.62 -6.00
C TRP A 263 -6.04 -4.36 -6.48
N GLY A 264 -5.13 -3.86 -5.65
CA GLY A 264 -3.95 -3.18 -6.15
C GLY A 264 -2.95 -4.27 -6.51
N ALA A 265 -2.29 -4.18 -7.66
CA ALA A 265 -1.07 -4.95 -7.88
C ALA A 265 -0.01 -4.41 -6.90
N PHE A 266 -0.09 -4.88 -5.66
CA PHE A 266 0.86 -4.63 -4.60
C PHE A 266 1.11 -5.99 -3.97
N PHE A 267 2.29 -6.56 -4.22
CA PHE A 267 2.78 -7.68 -3.44
C PHE A 267 3.15 -7.16 -2.05
N MET A 268 2.14 -6.98 -1.20
CA MET A 268 2.30 -6.91 0.25
C MET A 268 2.01 -8.28 0.83
N LEU A 269 2.90 -8.76 1.66
CA LEU A 269 2.59 -9.85 2.58
C LEU A 269 1.87 -9.19 3.76
N ASN A 270 0.54 -9.03 3.65
CA ASN A 270 -0.34 -8.53 4.71
C ASN A 270 -0.38 -9.54 5.86
N LYS A 271 0.71 -9.72 6.61
CA LYS A 271 0.86 -10.77 7.63
C LYS A 271 0.76 -10.19 9.04
N LYS A 272 0.15 -10.95 9.96
CA LYS A 272 0.13 -10.63 11.38
C LYS A 272 1.55 -10.59 11.94
N THR A 273 1.81 -9.62 12.80
CA THR A 273 3.09 -9.47 13.52
C THR A 273 2.94 -9.89 14.99
N MET A 274 4.05 -9.99 15.72
CA MET A 274 4.03 -10.26 17.17
C MET A 274 3.26 -9.20 17.99
N LYS A 275 3.00 -8.02 17.41
CA LYS A 275 2.21 -6.95 18.05
C LYS A 275 0.70 -7.15 17.89
N ASP A 276 0.28 -8.03 16.99
CA ASP A 276 -1.13 -8.29 16.67
C ASP A 276 -1.70 -9.51 17.42
N ILE A 277 -0.90 -10.17 18.26
CA ILE A 277 -1.23 -11.44 18.94
C ILE A 277 -0.90 -11.33 20.43
N ASP A 278 -1.81 -11.77 21.30
CA ASP A 278 -1.52 -11.90 22.74
C ASP A 278 -0.63 -13.13 22.99
N VAL A 279 0.60 -12.87 23.42
CA VAL A 279 1.64 -13.90 23.64
C VAL A 279 1.84 -14.24 25.11
N LYS A 280 1.15 -13.56 26.03
CA LYS A 280 1.39 -13.72 27.47
C LYS A 280 1.03 -15.12 27.96
N GLY A 281 1.97 -15.80 28.61
CA GLY A 281 1.81 -17.17 29.10
C GLY A 281 1.76 -18.24 28.01
N LYS A 282 1.94 -17.88 26.73
CA LYS A 282 1.90 -18.79 25.59
C LYS A 282 3.29 -19.35 25.28
N ARG A 283 3.33 -20.58 24.77
CA ARG A 283 4.52 -21.18 24.18
C ARG A 283 4.66 -20.69 22.75
N VAL A 284 5.76 -19.99 22.44
CA VAL A 284 5.98 -19.38 21.13
C VAL A 284 7.18 -20.04 20.47
N PHE A 285 6.93 -20.76 19.39
CA PHE A 285 7.98 -21.32 18.53
C PHE A 285 8.47 -20.22 17.60
N VAL A 286 9.75 -19.85 17.73
CA VAL A 286 10.36 -18.78 16.92
C VAL A 286 11.43 -19.39 16.04
N ARG A 287 11.17 -19.40 14.73
CA ARG A 287 12.14 -19.80 13.72
C ARG A 287 13.12 -18.65 13.49
N VAL A 288 14.38 -18.87 13.87
CA VAL A 288 15.48 -17.88 13.75
C VAL A 288 16.60 -18.41 12.86
N ASP A 289 17.40 -17.50 12.31
CA ASP A 289 18.57 -17.81 11.49
C ASP A 289 19.85 -17.63 12.31
N PHE A 290 20.32 -18.69 12.96
CA PHE A 290 21.60 -18.80 13.67
C PHE A 290 22.61 -19.63 12.88
N ASN A 291 22.48 -19.66 11.55
CA ASN A 291 23.46 -20.29 10.68
C ASN A 291 24.70 -19.39 10.54
N VAL A 292 25.46 -19.28 11.64
CA VAL A 292 26.66 -18.44 11.76
C VAL A 292 27.90 -19.17 11.25
N PRO A 293 28.87 -18.47 10.66
CA PRO A 293 30.16 -19.08 10.32
C PRO A 293 30.92 -19.43 11.61
N MET A 294 31.62 -20.56 11.57
CA MET A 294 32.39 -21.09 12.68
C MET A 294 33.81 -21.47 12.24
N ALA A 295 34.77 -21.26 13.14
CA ALA A 295 36.14 -21.73 13.01
C ALA A 295 36.60 -22.28 14.38
N ASP A 296 37.22 -23.47 14.38
CA ASP A 296 37.73 -24.13 15.60
C ASP A 296 36.72 -24.23 16.75
N GLY A 297 35.43 -24.44 16.42
CA GLY A 297 34.35 -24.55 17.41
C GLY A 297 33.84 -23.21 17.96
N ALA A 298 34.38 -22.08 17.50
CA ALA A 298 33.95 -20.73 17.88
C ALA A 298 33.20 -20.01 16.74
N ILE A 299 32.30 -19.11 17.11
CA ILE A 299 31.57 -18.26 16.16
C ILE A 299 32.49 -17.13 15.70
N THR A 300 32.64 -16.96 14.38
CA THR A 300 33.48 -15.90 13.81
C THR A 300 32.69 -14.65 13.41
N ASP A 301 31.37 -14.78 13.19
CA ASP A 301 30.44 -13.67 12.93
C ASP A 301 29.11 -13.92 13.66
N GLU A 302 28.72 -12.96 14.50
CA GLU A 302 27.53 -13.04 15.36
C GLU A 302 26.34 -12.20 14.87
N THR A 303 26.44 -11.57 13.70
CA THR A 303 25.44 -10.66 13.13
C THR A 303 24.04 -11.27 13.11
N ARG A 304 23.96 -12.53 12.72
CA ARG A 304 22.73 -13.34 12.69
C ARG A 304 22.06 -13.50 14.05
N ILE A 305 22.86 -13.71 15.10
CA ILE A 305 22.35 -13.87 16.46
C ILE A 305 21.82 -12.53 16.96
N ARG A 306 22.60 -11.45 16.78
CA ARG A 306 22.20 -10.08 17.17
C ARG A 306 20.92 -9.63 16.48
N ALA A 307 20.75 -9.95 15.20
CA ALA A 307 19.56 -9.57 14.43
C ALA A 307 18.25 -10.19 14.97
N ALA A 308 18.32 -11.34 15.67
CA ALA A 308 17.14 -11.98 16.24
C ALA A 308 16.77 -11.43 17.63
N ILE A 309 17.72 -10.81 18.35
CA ILE A 309 17.56 -10.38 19.74
C ILE A 309 16.33 -9.49 19.97
N PRO A 310 16.06 -8.44 19.17
CA PRO A 310 14.90 -7.56 19.44
C PRO A 310 13.55 -8.30 19.45
N THR A 311 13.38 -9.29 18.56
CA THR A 311 12.18 -10.14 18.52
C THR A 311 12.10 -11.01 19.77
N ILE A 312 13.22 -11.61 20.18
CA ILE A 312 13.30 -12.52 21.32
C ILE A 312 13.04 -11.73 22.62
N GLU A 313 13.70 -10.59 22.80
CA GLU A 313 13.53 -9.70 23.96
C GLU A 313 12.07 -9.26 24.09
N TYR A 314 11.46 -8.78 23.01
CA TYR A 314 10.06 -8.37 23.02
C TYR A 314 9.14 -9.51 23.51
N LEU A 315 9.29 -10.72 22.98
CA LEU A 315 8.45 -11.86 23.39
C LEU A 315 8.66 -12.23 24.85
N VAL A 316 9.90 -12.22 25.31
CA VAL A 316 10.25 -12.47 26.71
C VAL A 316 9.63 -11.41 27.63
N GLU A 317 9.72 -10.13 27.28
CA GLU A 317 9.14 -9.02 28.05
C GLU A 317 7.60 -9.07 28.10
N GLN A 318 6.96 -9.53 27.04
CA GLN A 318 5.51 -9.76 27.02
C GLN A 318 5.07 -11.03 27.78
N GLY A 319 6.01 -11.78 28.35
CA GLY A 319 5.73 -12.97 29.17
C GLY A 319 5.46 -14.25 28.35
N ALA A 320 5.99 -14.34 27.13
CA ALA A 320 5.96 -15.57 26.35
C ALA A 320 6.98 -16.60 26.85
N LYS A 321 6.72 -17.89 26.64
CA LYS A 321 7.67 -18.99 26.81
C LYS A 321 8.32 -19.26 25.45
N VAL A 322 9.54 -18.78 25.23
CA VAL A 322 10.12 -18.67 23.89
C VAL A 322 10.97 -19.90 23.54
N ILE A 323 10.56 -20.61 22.50
CA ILE A 323 11.20 -21.83 21.97
C ILE A 323 11.87 -21.49 20.65
N LEU A 324 13.20 -21.42 20.64
CA LEU A 324 14.01 -21.07 19.47
C LEU A 324 14.36 -22.32 18.67
N ALA A 325 14.15 -22.24 17.36
CA ALA A 325 14.54 -23.27 16.41
C ALA A 325 15.43 -22.67 15.32
N SER A 326 16.64 -23.22 15.17
CA SER A 326 17.56 -22.79 14.13
C SER A 326 18.22 -23.95 13.38
N HIS A 327 18.90 -23.65 12.29
CA HIS A 327 19.74 -24.59 11.58
C HIS A 327 21.17 -24.07 11.57
N LEU A 328 22.13 -24.99 11.47
CA LEU A 328 23.54 -24.67 11.30
C LEU A 328 24.14 -25.61 10.24
N GLY A 329 24.78 -25.03 9.22
CA GLY A 329 25.39 -25.78 8.14
C GLY A 329 24.41 -26.68 7.36
N ARG A 330 24.95 -27.77 6.80
CA ARG A 330 24.21 -28.75 5.98
C ARG A 330 24.58 -30.17 6.43
N PRO A 331 24.04 -30.63 7.57
CA PRO A 331 24.38 -31.93 8.13
C PRO A 331 23.79 -33.13 7.37
N LYS A 332 22.83 -32.89 6.45
CA LYS A 332 22.15 -33.92 5.63
C LYS A 332 21.33 -34.94 6.44
N GLY A 333 20.74 -34.53 7.56
CA GLY A 333 19.89 -35.40 8.37
C GLY A 333 20.65 -36.36 9.29
N GLU A 334 21.92 -36.08 9.58
CA GLU A 334 22.76 -36.82 10.52
C GLU A 334 23.27 -35.89 11.62
N VAL A 335 23.43 -36.40 12.84
CA VAL A 335 24.01 -35.62 13.94
C VAL A 335 25.51 -35.44 13.69
N LYS A 336 25.98 -34.18 13.74
CA LYS A 336 27.38 -33.83 13.58
C LYS A 336 27.81 -32.84 14.65
N GLU A 337 28.85 -33.19 15.41
CA GLU A 337 29.32 -32.40 16.56
C GLU A 337 29.75 -30.98 16.15
N ASP A 338 30.32 -30.81 14.97
CA ASP A 338 30.76 -29.52 14.42
C ASP A 338 29.61 -28.62 13.95
N MET A 339 28.37 -29.13 13.94
CA MET A 339 27.16 -28.42 13.52
C MET A 339 26.08 -28.35 14.62
N CYS A 340 26.47 -28.55 15.88
CA CYS A 340 25.60 -28.34 17.04
C CYS A 340 25.38 -26.85 17.34
N LEU A 341 24.18 -26.49 17.82
CA LEU A 341 23.83 -25.11 18.18
C LEU A 341 24.33 -24.67 19.56
N THR A 342 25.11 -25.51 20.25
CA THR A 342 25.63 -25.23 21.60
C THR A 342 26.38 -23.88 21.66
N ALA A 343 27.27 -23.62 20.71
CA ALA A 343 28.02 -22.36 20.64
C ALA A 343 27.10 -21.14 20.44
N ALA A 344 26.07 -21.27 19.59
CA ALA A 344 25.08 -20.23 19.36
C ALA A 344 24.23 -19.95 20.62
N GLY A 345 23.84 -21.00 21.36
CA GLY A 345 23.10 -20.87 22.62
C GLY A 345 23.91 -20.15 23.70
N VAL A 346 25.18 -20.53 23.89
CA VAL A 346 26.10 -19.84 24.82
C VAL A 346 26.25 -18.37 24.44
N ARG A 347 26.43 -18.08 23.15
CA ARG A 347 26.62 -16.71 22.69
C ARG A 347 25.35 -15.87 22.85
N LEU A 348 24.18 -16.41 22.54
CA LEU A 348 22.90 -15.75 22.75
C LEU A 348 22.70 -15.39 24.23
N ALA A 349 22.97 -16.33 25.15
CA ALA A 349 22.85 -16.08 26.59
C ALA A 349 23.77 -14.94 27.07
N GLN A 350 25.01 -14.88 26.55
CA GLN A 350 25.94 -13.79 26.84
C GLN A 350 25.43 -12.44 26.33
N LEU A 351 24.92 -12.41 25.09
CA LEU A 351 24.46 -11.17 24.45
C LEU A 351 23.19 -10.62 25.11
N MET A 352 22.27 -11.49 25.53
CA MET A 352 21.03 -11.09 26.20
C MET A 352 21.19 -10.85 27.70
N GLY A 353 22.30 -11.27 28.31
CA GLY A 353 22.48 -11.22 29.76
C GLY A 353 21.46 -12.07 30.53
N LYS A 354 20.87 -13.10 29.89
CA LYS A 354 19.82 -13.96 30.44
C LYS A 354 20.14 -15.44 30.16
N PRO A 355 19.82 -16.38 31.08
CA PRO A 355 20.00 -17.80 30.81
C PRO A 355 19.16 -18.26 29.60
N VAL A 356 19.78 -19.11 28.77
CA VAL A 356 19.12 -19.81 27.65
C VAL A 356 19.30 -21.31 27.89
N THR A 357 18.20 -22.05 28.00
CA THR A 357 18.22 -23.51 28.14
C THR A 357 18.46 -24.14 26.77
N LYS A 358 19.66 -24.67 26.52
CA LYS A 358 19.99 -25.38 25.27
C LYS A 358 19.73 -26.88 25.43
N LEU A 359 19.06 -27.49 24.46
CA LEU A 359 18.82 -28.94 24.40
C LEU A 359 19.70 -29.60 23.34
N ASP A 360 20.02 -30.89 23.53
CA ASP A 360 20.77 -31.72 22.57
C ASP A 360 19.85 -32.43 21.56
N GLU A 361 18.54 -32.27 21.71
CA GLU A 361 17.51 -32.81 20.83
C GLU A 361 16.60 -31.67 20.34
N SER A 362 15.91 -31.87 19.22
CA SER A 362 14.94 -30.90 18.68
C SER A 362 13.49 -31.41 18.67
N ILE A 363 13.29 -32.72 18.90
CA ILE A 363 12.01 -33.39 19.08
C ILE A 363 12.17 -34.53 20.10
N GLY A 364 11.06 -35.03 20.63
CA GLY A 364 11.05 -36.18 21.55
C GLY A 364 10.75 -35.79 22.99
N GLN A 365 10.67 -36.81 23.85
CA GLN A 365 10.18 -36.67 25.23
C GLN A 365 10.98 -35.65 26.05
N VAL A 366 12.31 -35.59 25.87
CA VAL A 366 13.18 -34.63 26.56
C VAL A 366 12.81 -33.19 26.22
N VAL A 367 12.51 -32.91 24.95
CA VAL A 367 12.10 -31.58 24.48
C VAL A 367 10.71 -31.23 25.01
N GLU A 368 9.77 -32.17 24.99
CA GLU A 368 8.41 -32.00 25.50
C GLU A 368 8.41 -31.68 27.01
N GLU A 369 9.17 -32.42 27.81
CA GLU A 369 9.31 -32.20 29.25
C GLU A 369 9.97 -30.85 29.56
N ALA A 370 11.03 -30.49 28.81
CA ALA A 370 11.71 -29.21 28.98
C ALA A 370 10.75 -28.04 28.67
N VAL A 371 9.99 -28.12 27.57
CA VAL A 371 9.00 -27.10 27.19
C VAL A 371 7.87 -27.01 28.20
N ALA A 372 7.38 -28.14 28.72
CA ALA A 372 6.33 -28.17 29.74
C ALA A 372 6.77 -27.51 31.06
N SER A 373 8.08 -27.55 31.37
CA SER A 373 8.65 -26.96 32.58
C SER A 373 8.92 -25.44 32.50
N MET A 374 8.74 -24.82 31.33
CA MET A 374 9.04 -23.40 31.13
C MET A 374 8.08 -22.47 31.89
N HIS A 375 8.65 -21.41 32.47
CA HIS A 375 7.95 -20.28 33.06
C HIS A 375 7.88 -19.11 32.06
N ASP A 376 6.99 -18.15 32.34
CA ASP A 376 6.81 -16.98 31.49
C ASP A 376 8.11 -16.16 31.41
N GLY A 377 8.54 -15.88 30.18
CA GLY A 377 9.82 -15.22 29.88
C GLY A 377 11.01 -16.17 29.76
N ASP A 378 10.86 -17.48 29.98
CA ASP A 378 11.95 -18.43 29.78
C ASP A 378 12.33 -18.56 28.29
N LEU A 379 13.62 -18.84 28.06
CA LEU A 379 14.22 -19.04 26.74
C LEU A 379 14.77 -20.45 26.62
N LEU A 380 14.35 -21.16 25.59
CA LEU A 380 14.81 -22.49 25.25
C LEU A 380 15.32 -22.50 23.81
N LEU A 381 16.51 -23.06 23.56
CA LEU A 381 17.05 -23.29 22.22
C LEU A 381 17.14 -24.80 21.97
N MET A 382 16.39 -25.27 20.98
CA MET A 382 16.44 -26.66 20.52
C MET A 382 17.71 -26.92 19.72
N GLU A 383 18.06 -28.20 19.55
CA GLU A 383 19.18 -28.58 18.68
C GLU A 383 18.88 -28.32 17.19
N ASN A 384 19.94 -28.35 16.36
CA ASN A 384 19.91 -28.14 14.93
C ASN A 384 18.82 -28.98 14.23
N VAL A 385 17.76 -28.31 13.75
CA VAL A 385 16.61 -28.97 13.12
C VAL A 385 16.98 -29.78 11.87
N ARG A 386 18.11 -29.47 11.21
CA ARG A 386 18.61 -30.23 10.05
C ARG A 386 19.26 -31.57 10.39
N PHE A 387 19.42 -31.92 11.67
CA PHE A 387 19.76 -33.29 12.07
C PHE A 387 18.64 -34.29 11.76
N HIS A 388 17.44 -33.81 11.44
CA HIS A 388 16.34 -34.63 10.95
C HIS A 388 16.24 -34.51 9.42
N ALA A 389 16.39 -35.64 8.71
CA ALA A 389 16.29 -35.66 7.24
C ALA A 389 14.94 -35.17 6.68
N GLY A 390 13.89 -35.14 7.53
CA GLY A 390 12.57 -34.63 7.20
C GLY A 390 12.47 -33.10 7.11
N GLU A 391 13.40 -32.34 7.72
CA GLU A 391 13.36 -30.86 7.77
C GLU A 391 13.45 -30.26 6.36
N GLU A 392 14.47 -30.65 5.58
CA GLU A 392 14.67 -30.12 4.22
C GLU A 392 13.61 -30.64 3.23
N LYS A 393 12.86 -31.68 3.61
CA LYS A 393 11.78 -32.29 2.82
C LYS A 393 10.39 -31.76 3.16
N ASN A 394 10.28 -30.87 4.16
CA ASN A 394 9.00 -30.42 4.70
C ASN A 394 8.09 -31.59 5.13
N ASP A 395 8.67 -32.57 5.84
CA ASP A 395 7.94 -33.75 6.31
C ASP A 395 6.80 -33.35 7.27
N PRO A 396 5.53 -33.65 6.95
CA PRO A 396 4.39 -33.31 7.78
C PRO A 396 4.45 -33.89 9.20
N THR A 397 5.06 -35.07 9.37
CA THR A 397 5.21 -35.73 10.67
C THR A 397 6.13 -34.92 11.58
N LEU A 398 7.25 -34.47 11.03
CA LEU A 398 8.22 -33.65 11.75
C LEU A 398 7.63 -32.26 12.07
N ALA A 399 6.93 -31.65 11.11
CA ALA A 399 6.23 -30.39 11.34
C ALA A 399 5.16 -30.50 12.44
N GLN A 400 4.43 -31.62 12.50
CA GLN A 400 3.45 -31.88 13.55
C GLN A 400 4.10 -32.02 14.94
N GLN A 401 5.27 -32.68 15.02
CA GLN A 401 6.04 -32.77 16.27
C GLN A 401 6.49 -31.40 16.76
N PHE A 402 6.99 -30.52 15.89
CA PHE A 402 7.33 -29.15 16.26
C PHE A 402 6.11 -28.32 16.67
N ALA A 403 4.98 -28.47 15.96
CA ALA A 403 3.76 -27.72 16.26
C ALA A 403 3.18 -28.07 17.64
N GLN A 404 3.31 -29.31 18.11
CA GLN A 404 2.83 -29.74 19.44
C GLN A 404 3.53 -29.01 20.61
N LEU A 405 4.75 -28.53 20.38
CA LEU A 405 5.54 -27.83 21.40
C LEU A 405 5.03 -26.41 21.68
N ALA A 406 4.27 -25.80 20.77
CA ALA A 406 3.92 -24.38 20.86
C ALA A 406 2.46 -24.06 20.55
N ASP A 407 2.02 -22.91 21.02
CA ASP A 407 0.69 -22.36 20.76
C ASP A 407 0.72 -21.39 19.57
N ILE A 408 1.87 -20.75 19.33
CA ILE A 408 2.08 -19.74 18.28
C ILE A 408 3.40 -20.03 17.56
N TYR A 409 3.38 -19.96 16.23
CA TYR A 409 4.57 -19.97 15.38
C TYR A 409 4.91 -18.53 14.94
N MET A 410 6.19 -18.16 15.05
CA MET A 410 6.71 -16.89 14.56
C MET A 410 7.91 -17.10 13.65
N TYR A 411 7.94 -16.34 12.56
CA TYR A 411 9.05 -16.26 11.63
C TYR A 411 9.65 -14.85 11.67
N CYS A 412 10.94 -14.75 11.96
CA CYS A 412 11.61 -13.45 12.09
C CYS A 412 12.36 -13.08 10.81
N LYS A 413 11.67 -12.45 9.84
CA LYS A 413 12.30 -11.59 8.79
C LYS A 413 11.27 -10.84 7.95
N ALA A 414 11.44 -9.52 7.80
CA ALA A 414 11.37 -8.75 6.53
C ALA A 414 11.19 -7.24 6.79
N LEU A 415 11.93 -6.44 6.01
CA LEU A 415 11.74 -5.00 5.84
C LEU A 415 10.52 -4.74 4.94
N SER A 416 9.70 -3.73 5.23
CA SER A 416 8.61 -3.29 4.37
C SER A 416 8.52 -1.76 4.30
N ASN A 417 8.13 -1.27 3.11
CA ASN A 417 7.99 0.13 2.67
C ASN A 417 9.31 0.86 2.28
N PRO A 418 9.75 0.77 1.01
CA PRO A 418 10.95 1.49 0.56
C PRO A 418 10.67 2.99 0.40
N GLU A 419 11.47 3.83 1.06
CA GLU A 419 11.44 5.27 0.83
C GLU A 419 12.11 5.65 -0.50
N HIS A 420 11.51 6.58 -1.23
CA HIS A 420 12.03 7.06 -2.52
C HIS A 420 12.80 8.40 -2.38
N PRO A 421 13.90 8.63 -3.12
CA PRO A 421 14.39 7.80 -4.23
C PRO A 421 15.00 6.46 -3.79
N PHE A 422 14.55 5.38 -4.43
CA PHE A 422 14.99 4.03 -4.18
C PHE A 422 16.00 3.61 -5.27
N THR A 423 17.22 3.34 -4.83
CA THR A 423 18.32 2.87 -5.66
C THR A 423 18.61 1.40 -5.41
N ALA A 424 18.70 0.59 -6.47
CA ALA A 424 19.30 -0.73 -6.39
C ALA A 424 20.68 -0.76 -7.07
N ILE A 425 21.63 -1.43 -6.44
CA ILE A 425 22.99 -1.65 -6.93
C ILE A 425 23.16 -3.14 -7.17
N ILE A 426 23.35 -3.53 -8.42
CA ILE A 426 23.51 -4.94 -8.81
C ILE A 426 24.90 -5.13 -9.41
N GLY A 427 25.69 -5.98 -8.76
CA GLY A 427 27.05 -6.33 -9.17
C GLY A 427 27.30 -7.83 -9.13
N GLY A 428 28.58 -8.20 -9.09
CA GLY A 428 29.05 -9.58 -9.18
C GLY A 428 29.42 -10.00 -10.61
N ALA A 429 29.70 -11.29 -10.78
CA ALA A 429 30.31 -11.80 -12.01
C ALA A 429 29.32 -12.06 -13.15
N LYS A 430 28.19 -12.71 -12.88
CA LYS A 430 27.30 -13.25 -13.93
C LYS A 430 25.93 -12.59 -13.94
N VAL A 431 25.46 -12.22 -15.12
CA VAL A 431 24.11 -11.75 -15.42
C VAL A 431 23.10 -12.85 -15.10
N LYS A 432 23.37 -14.12 -15.47
CA LYS A 432 22.43 -15.25 -15.28
C LYS A 432 21.87 -15.33 -13.85
N ASP A 433 22.71 -15.07 -12.86
CA ASP A 433 22.34 -15.19 -11.44
C ASP A 433 21.53 -13.99 -10.92
N LYS A 434 21.41 -12.92 -11.73
CA LYS A 434 20.76 -11.65 -11.39
C LYS A 434 19.60 -11.28 -12.31
N ILE A 435 19.26 -12.11 -13.30
CA ILE A 435 18.18 -11.86 -14.27
C ILE A 435 16.87 -11.54 -13.56
N GLY A 436 16.39 -12.44 -12.69
CA GLY A 436 15.10 -12.27 -12.00
C GLY A 436 15.10 -11.04 -11.09
N VAL A 437 16.24 -10.75 -10.45
CA VAL A 437 16.39 -9.62 -9.54
C VAL A 437 16.31 -8.32 -10.31
N ILE A 438 17.01 -8.20 -11.43
CA ILE A 438 16.98 -7.03 -12.31
C ILE A 438 15.56 -6.84 -12.85
N GLU A 439 14.90 -7.90 -13.33
CA GLU A 439 13.52 -7.82 -13.83
C GLU A 439 12.55 -7.30 -12.77
N SER A 440 12.63 -7.80 -11.54
CA SER A 440 11.74 -7.38 -10.47
C SER A 440 12.04 -5.98 -9.95
N LEU A 441 13.31 -5.59 -9.90
CA LEU A 441 13.72 -4.27 -9.41
C LEU A 441 13.44 -3.16 -10.42
N LEU A 442 13.51 -3.44 -11.73
CA LEU A 442 13.10 -2.48 -12.77
C LEU A 442 11.65 -2.01 -12.64
N GLU A 443 10.80 -2.74 -11.91
CA GLU A 443 9.42 -2.36 -11.60
C GLU A 443 9.32 -1.41 -10.38
N LYS A 444 10.39 -1.26 -9.59
CA LYS A 444 10.31 -0.70 -8.22
C LYS A 444 11.28 0.45 -7.95
N VAL A 445 12.42 0.50 -8.63
CA VAL A 445 13.51 1.43 -8.33
C VAL A 445 13.44 2.70 -9.17
N ASP A 446 13.86 3.83 -8.61
CA ASP A 446 14.08 5.06 -9.37
C ASP A 446 15.42 5.02 -10.11
N HIS A 447 16.43 4.42 -9.47
CA HIS A 447 17.75 4.25 -10.05
C HIS A 447 18.19 2.78 -9.97
N LEU A 448 18.76 2.27 -11.07
CA LEU A 448 19.40 0.97 -11.12
C LEU A 448 20.87 1.16 -11.48
N ILE A 449 21.77 0.79 -10.58
CA ILE A 449 23.22 0.85 -10.76
C ILE A 449 23.72 -0.56 -11.12
N ILE A 450 24.45 -0.69 -12.21
CA ILE A 450 25.05 -1.96 -12.67
C ILE A 450 26.58 -1.88 -12.54
N GLY A 451 27.20 -2.87 -11.91
CA GLY A 451 28.67 -2.98 -11.79
C GLY A 451 29.17 -4.42 -11.86
N GLY A 452 30.44 -4.64 -11.53
CA GLY A 452 31.04 -5.98 -11.55
C GLY A 452 31.22 -6.54 -12.97
N GLY A 453 31.61 -7.81 -13.05
CA GLY A 453 31.81 -8.52 -14.32
C GLY A 453 30.56 -8.58 -15.19
N LEU A 454 29.37 -8.57 -14.58
CA LEU A 454 28.10 -8.63 -15.32
C LEU A 454 27.86 -7.37 -16.18
N SER A 455 28.46 -6.23 -15.80
CA SER A 455 28.31 -4.96 -16.52
C SER A 455 28.86 -5.01 -17.94
N PHE A 456 29.88 -5.84 -18.22
CA PHE A 456 30.48 -5.95 -19.55
C PHE A 456 29.54 -6.58 -20.59
N THR A 457 28.60 -7.44 -20.16
CA THR A 457 27.53 -7.92 -21.05
C THR A 457 26.60 -6.77 -21.47
N PHE A 458 26.31 -5.81 -20.59
CA PHE A 458 25.54 -4.61 -20.91
C PHE A 458 26.32 -3.63 -21.81
N ILE A 459 27.63 -3.45 -21.55
CA ILE A 459 28.52 -2.62 -22.39
C ILE A 459 28.62 -3.21 -23.80
N LYS A 460 28.81 -4.54 -23.93
CA LYS A 460 28.82 -5.24 -25.22
C LYS A 460 27.48 -5.12 -25.95
N ALA A 461 26.36 -5.15 -25.21
CA ALA A 461 25.02 -4.95 -25.74
C ALA A 461 24.80 -3.55 -26.34
N GLN A 462 25.54 -2.53 -25.88
CA GLN A 462 25.56 -1.19 -26.47
C GLN A 462 26.44 -1.05 -27.72
N GLY A 463 27.18 -2.10 -28.08
CA GLY A 463 28.04 -2.14 -29.26
C GLY A 463 29.50 -1.79 -29.01
N TYR A 464 29.91 -1.61 -27.76
CA TYR A 464 31.32 -1.38 -27.42
C TYR A 464 32.12 -2.67 -27.39
N ASP A 465 33.43 -2.57 -27.62
CA ASP A 465 34.34 -3.70 -27.41
C ASP A 465 34.76 -3.79 -25.94
N ILE A 466 34.92 -5.02 -25.45
CA ILE A 466 35.18 -5.31 -24.02
C ILE A 466 36.47 -6.09 -23.82
N GLY A 467 37.26 -6.32 -24.87
CA GLY A 467 38.48 -7.13 -24.82
C GLY A 467 38.21 -8.53 -24.30
N LYS A 468 38.98 -8.96 -23.29
CA LYS A 468 38.86 -10.26 -22.60
C LYS A 468 37.97 -10.20 -21.34
N SER A 469 37.20 -9.13 -21.15
CA SER A 469 36.28 -9.01 -20.01
C SER A 469 35.21 -10.10 -20.04
N LEU A 470 34.62 -10.40 -18.88
CA LEU A 470 33.63 -11.45 -18.74
C LEU A 470 32.39 -11.16 -19.59
N LEU A 471 31.97 -12.12 -20.42
CA LEU A 471 30.84 -11.99 -21.33
C LEU A 471 29.95 -13.23 -21.28
N GLU A 472 28.64 -13.01 -21.22
CA GLU A 472 27.63 -14.04 -21.48
C GLU A 472 26.96 -13.75 -22.83
N GLU A 473 27.51 -14.34 -23.90
CA GLU A 473 27.07 -14.07 -25.29
C GLU A 473 25.56 -14.33 -25.49
N ASP A 474 25.03 -15.38 -24.87
CA ASP A 474 23.61 -15.76 -24.94
C ASP A 474 22.69 -14.81 -24.16
N LYS A 475 23.23 -13.80 -23.47
CA LYS A 475 22.51 -12.81 -22.67
C LYS A 475 22.60 -11.39 -23.21
N ILE A 476 23.28 -11.16 -24.33
CA ILE A 476 23.40 -9.82 -24.95
C ILE A 476 22.01 -9.24 -25.28
N GLU A 477 21.15 -10.01 -25.94
CA GLU A 477 19.79 -9.55 -26.29
C GLU A 477 18.92 -9.30 -25.05
N LEU A 478 19.12 -10.09 -23.99
CA LEU A 478 18.44 -9.87 -22.71
C LEU A 478 18.90 -8.57 -22.05
N ALA A 479 20.21 -8.29 -22.04
CA ALA A 479 20.76 -7.04 -21.53
C ALA A 479 20.23 -5.82 -22.30
N LYS A 480 20.13 -5.90 -23.63
CA LYS A 480 19.47 -4.86 -24.45
C LYS A 480 18.02 -4.64 -24.00
N SER A 481 17.28 -5.72 -23.79
CA SER A 481 15.89 -5.63 -23.34
C SER A 481 15.76 -4.94 -21.98
N PHE A 482 16.71 -5.13 -21.05
CA PHE A 482 16.72 -4.43 -19.77
C PHE A 482 17.00 -2.93 -19.90
N ILE A 483 17.91 -2.54 -20.80
CA ILE A 483 18.18 -1.13 -21.10
C ILE A 483 16.91 -0.46 -21.67
N GLU A 484 16.22 -1.14 -22.59
CA GLU A 484 14.97 -0.64 -23.17
C GLU A 484 13.83 -0.57 -22.14
N LYS A 485 13.66 -1.62 -21.31
CA LYS A 485 12.66 -1.65 -20.23
C LYS A 485 12.91 -0.53 -19.21
N ALA A 486 14.16 -0.30 -18.79
CA ALA A 486 14.50 0.79 -17.88
C ALA A 486 14.06 2.14 -18.45
N LYS A 487 14.38 2.39 -19.73
CA LYS A 487 13.97 3.62 -20.43
C LYS A 487 12.45 3.75 -20.54
N ALA A 488 11.74 2.67 -20.88
CA ALA A 488 10.29 2.66 -20.99
C ALA A 488 9.59 2.96 -19.66
N LYS A 489 10.19 2.56 -18.54
CA LYS A 489 9.67 2.75 -17.19
C LYS A 489 10.15 4.02 -16.49
N GLY A 490 11.02 4.80 -17.13
CA GLY A 490 11.62 5.99 -16.53
C GLY A 490 12.65 5.70 -15.43
N VAL A 491 13.13 4.46 -15.33
CA VAL A 491 14.21 4.08 -14.39
C VAL A 491 15.52 4.65 -14.91
N GLN A 492 16.25 5.35 -14.04
CA GLN A 492 17.59 5.85 -14.35
C GLN A 492 18.62 4.72 -14.22
N LEU A 493 18.94 4.09 -15.35
CA LEU A 493 19.95 3.04 -15.43
C LEU A 493 21.36 3.65 -15.50
N HIS A 494 22.17 3.37 -14.49
CA HIS A 494 23.57 3.79 -14.41
C HIS A 494 24.49 2.60 -14.73
N MET A 495 25.35 2.79 -15.73
CA MET A 495 26.35 1.82 -16.16
C MET A 495 27.76 2.44 -16.09
N PRO A 496 28.82 1.61 -16.04
CA PRO A 496 30.17 2.13 -15.98
C PRO A 496 30.51 2.98 -17.20
N VAL A 497 31.19 4.11 -16.97
CA VAL A 497 31.71 5.00 -18.02
C VAL A 497 33.22 4.87 -18.18
N ASP A 498 33.89 4.36 -17.14
CA ASP A 498 35.29 3.99 -17.11
C ASP A 498 35.49 2.71 -16.28
N ALA A 499 36.56 1.97 -16.56
CA ALA A 499 36.89 0.72 -15.92
C ALA A 499 38.39 0.65 -15.59
N VAL A 500 38.73 -0.06 -14.51
CA VAL A 500 40.10 -0.50 -14.26
C VAL A 500 40.30 -1.81 -15.03
N VAL A 501 41.18 -1.77 -16.02
CA VAL A 501 41.50 -2.93 -16.86
C VAL A 501 42.89 -3.46 -16.52
N ALA A 502 43.07 -4.77 -16.67
CA ALA A 502 44.33 -5.47 -16.45
C ALA A 502 44.71 -6.34 -17.66
N ASN A 503 46.01 -6.56 -17.86
CA ASN A 503 46.53 -7.46 -18.89
C ASN A 503 46.33 -8.95 -18.53
N GLU A 504 46.18 -9.28 -17.24
CA GLU A 504 45.92 -10.62 -16.73
C GLU A 504 45.10 -10.59 -15.43
N PHE A 505 44.52 -11.74 -15.06
CA PHE A 505 43.75 -11.90 -13.81
C PHE A 505 44.70 -12.21 -12.63
N SER A 506 45.38 -11.18 -12.12
CA SER A 506 46.34 -11.30 -11.02
C SER A 506 46.45 -10.02 -10.20
N GLN A 507 46.80 -10.15 -8.92
CA GLN A 507 47.15 -9.01 -8.04
C GLN A 507 48.38 -8.24 -8.58
N ASP A 508 49.27 -8.92 -9.30
CA ASP A 508 50.51 -8.35 -9.85
C ASP A 508 50.35 -7.78 -11.26
N ALA A 509 49.17 -7.92 -11.87
CA ALA A 509 48.89 -7.51 -13.24
C ALA A 509 49.15 -6.02 -13.50
N GLU A 510 49.59 -5.65 -14.70
CA GLU A 510 49.64 -4.25 -15.10
C GLU A 510 48.21 -3.72 -15.24
N THR A 511 47.94 -2.54 -14.67
CA THR A 511 46.61 -1.92 -14.71
C THR A 511 46.62 -0.55 -15.35
N GLN A 512 45.51 -0.20 -15.99
CA GLN A 512 45.25 1.14 -16.48
C GLN A 512 43.76 1.46 -16.35
N ILE A 513 43.44 2.75 -16.34
CA ILE A 513 42.07 3.24 -16.31
C ILE A 513 41.73 3.70 -17.72
N VAL A 514 40.67 3.13 -18.28
CA VAL A 514 40.19 3.45 -19.63
C VAL A 514 38.70 3.74 -19.58
N ASN A 515 38.20 4.53 -20.53
CA ASN A 515 36.77 4.62 -20.77
C ASN A 515 36.26 3.25 -21.28
N VAL A 516 35.00 2.93 -21.01
CA VAL A 516 34.42 1.62 -21.40
C VAL A 516 34.34 1.39 -22.91
N ASP A 517 34.42 2.45 -23.71
CA ASP A 517 34.47 2.41 -25.18
C ASP A 517 35.88 2.22 -25.75
N ALA A 518 36.91 2.15 -24.88
CA ALA A 518 38.32 2.09 -25.25
C ALA A 518 39.08 0.95 -24.54
N ILE A 519 38.39 -0.13 -24.17
CA ILE A 519 39.04 -1.30 -23.55
C ILE A 519 39.94 -1.99 -24.58
N PRO A 520 41.26 -2.17 -24.32
CA PRO A 520 42.16 -2.85 -25.24
C PRO A 520 41.75 -4.31 -25.46
N ALA A 521 41.88 -4.80 -26.70
CA ALA A 521 41.43 -6.14 -27.09
C ALA A 521 42.01 -7.29 -26.24
N ASP A 522 43.26 -7.14 -25.78
CA ASP A 522 43.97 -8.14 -24.99
C ASP A 522 43.80 -8.00 -23.47
N TRP A 523 43.08 -6.97 -23.01
CA TRP A 523 42.91 -6.62 -21.60
C TRP A 523 41.48 -6.94 -21.12
N MET A 524 41.31 -7.04 -19.81
CA MET A 524 40.01 -7.34 -19.18
C MET A 524 39.69 -6.32 -18.08
N GLY A 525 38.44 -5.89 -17.99
CA GLY A 525 37.96 -5.05 -16.90
C GLY A 525 37.68 -5.87 -15.64
N LEU A 526 38.24 -5.42 -14.52
CA LEU A 526 38.18 -6.14 -13.23
C LEU A 526 37.61 -5.29 -12.09
N ASP A 527 37.44 -3.98 -12.28
CA ASP A 527 36.77 -3.08 -11.35
C ASP A 527 36.20 -1.86 -12.10
N ILE A 528 35.27 -1.13 -11.49
CA ILE A 528 34.79 0.14 -12.01
C ILE A 528 35.86 1.24 -11.87
N GLY A 529 35.94 2.14 -12.84
CA GLY A 529 36.89 3.25 -12.81
C GLY A 529 36.50 4.36 -11.82
N PRO A 530 37.41 5.31 -11.56
CA PRO A 530 37.19 6.37 -10.58
C PRO A 530 36.03 7.30 -10.94
N LYS A 531 35.76 7.58 -12.22
CA LYS A 531 34.62 8.42 -12.62
C LYS A 531 33.31 7.72 -12.35
N THR A 532 33.23 6.43 -12.69
CA THR A 532 32.06 5.58 -12.42
C THR A 532 31.80 5.49 -10.92
N ALA A 533 32.83 5.22 -10.12
CA ALA A 533 32.70 5.14 -8.67
C ALA A 533 32.21 6.45 -8.05
N ALA A 534 32.68 7.60 -8.56
CA ALA A 534 32.20 8.92 -8.13
C ALA A 534 30.73 9.16 -8.51
N ASN A 535 30.33 8.80 -9.74
CA ASN A 535 28.93 8.92 -10.18
C ASN A 535 28.00 8.06 -9.32
N TYR A 536 28.39 6.82 -9.04
CA TYR A 536 27.59 5.90 -8.23
C TYR A 536 27.45 6.40 -6.79
N ALA A 537 28.53 6.92 -6.20
CA ALA A 537 28.50 7.51 -4.88
C ALA A 537 27.52 8.70 -4.79
N GLU A 538 27.43 9.54 -5.82
CA GLU A 538 26.50 10.67 -5.85
C GLU A 538 25.03 10.20 -5.94
N VAL A 539 24.74 9.17 -6.73
CA VAL A 539 23.39 8.57 -6.78
C VAL A 539 23.01 7.99 -5.41
N ILE A 540 23.91 7.24 -4.78
CA ILE A 540 23.72 6.65 -3.43
C ILE A 540 23.41 7.72 -2.39
N LYS A 541 24.17 8.82 -2.41
CA LYS A 541 24.01 9.94 -1.47
C LYS A 541 22.64 10.62 -1.58
N ASN A 542 22.06 10.66 -2.78
CA ASN A 542 20.77 11.30 -3.04
C ASN A 542 19.58 10.32 -2.95
N SER A 543 19.81 9.09 -2.52
CA SER A 543 18.79 8.05 -2.37
C SER A 543 18.31 7.94 -0.92
N LYS A 544 17.03 7.63 -0.71
CA LYS A 544 16.45 7.36 0.61
C LYS A 544 16.42 5.88 0.97
N LEU A 545 16.36 4.99 -0.01
CA LEU A 545 16.63 3.56 0.18
C LEU A 545 17.67 3.10 -0.82
N ILE A 546 18.64 2.32 -0.34
CA ILE A 546 19.69 1.72 -1.16
C ILE A 546 19.74 0.23 -0.88
N ILE A 547 19.50 -0.60 -1.90
CA ILE A 547 19.72 -2.05 -1.82
C ILE A 547 20.95 -2.41 -2.65
N TRP A 548 21.94 -3.06 -2.05
CA TRP A 548 23.16 -3.49 -2.75
C TRP A 548 23.31 -5.00 -2.77
N ASN A 549 23.44 -5.57 -3.97
CA ASN A 549 23.68 -7.00 -4.19
C ASN A 549 24.75 -7.25 -5.27
N GLY A 550 25.95 -7.60 -4.81
CA GLY A 550 27.11 -7.99 -5.62
C GLY A 550 28.18 -6.90 -5.75
N PRO A 551 29.48 -7.25 -5.64
CA PRO A 551 30.59 -6.29 -5.68
C PRO A 551 30.78 -5.64 -7.05
N MET A 552 31.51 -4.51 -7.08
CA MET A 552 31.76 -3.72 -8.31
C MET A 552 32.98 -4.21 -9.09
N GLY A 553 33.80 -5.05 -8.47
CA GLY A 553 35.03 -5.62 -9.03
C GLY A 553 35.47 -6.85 -8.24
N VAL A 554 36.67 -7.37 -8.55
CA VAL A 554 37.28 -8.52 -7.87
C VAL A 554 37.89 -8.08 -6.53
N PHE A 555 37.02 -7.76 -5.57
CA PHE A 555 37.40 -7.07 -4.33
C PHE A 555 38.32 -7.88 -3.39
N GLU A 556 38.44 -9.19 -3.62
CA GLU A 556 39.41 -10.06 -2.95
C GLU A 556 40.84 -9.61 -3.25
N MET A 557 41.07 -9.05 -4.44
CA MET A 557 42.33 -8.47 -4.88
C MET A 557 42.35 -6.96 -4.64
N ASP A 558 43.24 -6.46 -3.78
CA ASP A 558 43.24 -5.05 -3.37
C ASP A 558 43.36 -4.06 -4.55
N LYS A 559 43.99 -4.48 -5.66
CA LYS A 559 44.11 -3.69 -6.88
C LYS A 559 42.78 -3.42 -7.59
N PHE A 560 41.79 -4.28 -7.36
CA PHE A 560 40.45 -4.27 -7.97
C PHE A 560 39.33 -4.11 -6.92
N ALA A 561 39.70 -3.65 -5.72
CA ALA A 561 38.79 -3.47 -4.61
C ALA A 561 38.25 -2.03 -4.48
N ASN A 562 38.86 -1.06 -5.16
CA ASN A 562 38.58 0.36 -4.94
C ASN A 562 37.16 0.78 -5.31
N GLY A 563 36.61 0.26 -6.41
CA GLY A 563 35.23 0.54 -6.81
C GLY A 563 34.22 -0.01 -5.82
N THR A 564 34.43 -1.25 -5.38
CA THR A 564 33.61 -1.89 -4.33
C THR A 564 33.70 -1.12 -3.01
N LYS A 565 34.92 -0.75 -2.60
CA LYS A 565 35.15 0.06 -1.41
C LYS A 565 34.45 1.42 -1.50
N LYS A 566 34.51 2.08 -2.65
CA LYS A 566 33.89 3.41 -2.82
C LYS A 566 32.36 3.37 -2.72
N VAL A 567 31.74 2.31 -3.24
CA VAL A 567 30.29 2.06 -3.07
C VAL A 567 29.97 1.78 -1.60
N ALA A 568 30.77 0.93 -0.93
CA ALA A 568 30.60 0.64 0.49
C ALA A 568 30.74 1.91 1.36
N ASP A 569 31.75 2.75 1.10
CA ASP A 569 31.96 4.02 1.80
C ASP A 569 30.79 5.00 1.56
N ALA A 570 30.25 5.06 0.34
CA ALA A 570 29.10 5.90 0.02
C ALA A 570 27.83 5.43 0.75
N MET A 571 27.61 4.11 0.84
CA MET A 571 26.51 3.55 1.64
C MET A 571 26.72 3.80 3.14
N ALA A 572 27.96 3.72 3.63
CA ALA A 572 28.26 3.97 5.03
C ALA A 572 28.10 5.45 5.47
N THR A 573 27.95 6.37 4.52
CA THR A 573 27.92 7.83 4.78
C THR A 573 26.66 8.52 4.27
N THR A 574 25.78 7.80 3.56
CA THR A 574 24.50 8.37 3.10
C THR A 574 23.52 8.53 4.27
N ALA A 575 22.57 9.46 4.12
CA ALA A 575 21.45 9.61 5.06
C ALA A 575 20.28 8.67 4.73
N GLY A 576 20.31 8.02 3.56
CA GLY A 576 19.32 7.02 3.16
C GLY A 576 19.52 5.68 3.87
N TYR A 577 18.44 4.92 3.99
CA TYR A 577 18.45 3.58 4.55
C TYR A 577 19.20 2.60 3.65
N THR A 578 20.12 1.82 4.20
CA THR A 578 21.02 0.93 3.46
C THR A 578 20.76 -0.54 3.76
N VAL A 579 20.64 -1.32 2.70
CA VAL A 579 20.38 -2.77 2.76
C VAL A 579 21.43 -3.51 1.95
N ILE A 580 22.23 -4.32 2.63
CA ILE A 580 23.19 -5.22 2.01
C ILE A 580 22.51 -6.57 1.78
N GLY A 581 22.50 -7.03 0.53
CA GLY A 581 22.00 -8.33 0.13
C GLY A 581 23.08 -9.19 -0.52
N GLY A 582 23.14 -10.48 -0.17
CA GLY A 582 24.08 -11.42 -0.76
C GLY A 582 25.40 -11.55 0.01
N GLY A 583 25.97 -12.75 -0.01
CA GLY A 583 27.15 -13.10 0.81
C GLY A 583 28.38 -12.26 0.48
N ASP A 584 28.65 -12.05 -0.81
CA ASP A 584 29.85 -11.31 -1.25
C ASP A 584 29.80 -9.83 -0.88
N SER A 585 28.62 -9.21 -0.92
CA SER A 585 28.47 -7.81 -0.48
C SER A 585 28.57 -7.67 1.03
N ALA A 586 28.05 -8.65 1.80
CA ALA A 586 28.27 -8.70 3.24
C ALA A 586 29.77 -8.85 3.57
N ALA A 587 30.48 -9.76 2.89
CA ALA A 587 31.92 -9.93 3.06
C ALA A 587 32.72 -8.67 2.67
N ALA A 588 32.28 -7.93 1.65
CA ALA A 588 32.91 -6.68 1.24
C ALA A 588 32.78 -5.59 2.31
N VAL A 589 31.59 -5.35 2.87
CA VAL A 589 31.41 -4.32 3.92
C VAL A 589 32.16 -4.66 5.20
N GLU A 590 32.35 -5.95 5.50
CA GLU A 590 33.20 -6.40 6.61
C GLU A 590 34.69 -6.18 6.32
N LYS A 591 35.17 -6.57 5.12
CA LYS A 591 36.57 -6.33 4.70
C LYS A 591 36.95 -4.85 4.79
N PHE A 592 36.01 -3.95 4.52
CA PHE A 592 36.25 -2.51 4.55
C PHE A 592 35.87 -1.83 5.87
N GLU A 593 35.50 -2.60 6.89
CA GLU A 593 35.21 -2.10 8.25
C GLU A 593 34.09 -1.03 8.27
N VAL A 594 33.04 -1.27 7.48
CA VAL A 594 31.85 -0.40 7.41
C VAL A 594 30.53 -1.15 7.65
N ALA A 595 30.58 -2.42 8.01
CA ALA A 595 29.40 -3.24 8.26
C ALA A 595 28.50 -2.67 9.38
N ASP A 596 29.11 -2.11 10.42
CA ASP A 596 28.44 -1.45 11.56
C ASP A 596 27.69 -0.16 11.19
N LYS A 597 27.98 0.40 10.01
CA LYS A 597 27.35 1.62 9.49
C LYS A 597 26.20 1.34 8.52
N MET A 598 25.93 0.07 8.22
CA MET A 598 24.81 -0.33 7.35
C MET A 598 23.55 -0.51 8.19
N ASP A 599 22.41 -0.01 7.73
CA ASP A 599 21.15 -0.12 8.48
C ASP A 599 20.63 -1.57 8.53
N HIS A 600 20.86 -2.33 7.47
CA HIS A 600 20.53 -3.75 7.43
C HIS A 600 21.50 -4.56 6.58
N ILE A 601 22.11 -5.59 7.17
CA ILE A 601 22.85 -6.61 6.44
C ILE A 601 22.00 -7.88 6.41
N SER A 602 21.48 -8.22 5.23
CA SER A 602 20.64 -9.39 5.06
C SER A 602 21.46 -10.67 5.12
N THR A 603 21.16 -11.48 6.12
CA THR A 603 21.76 -12.82 6.32
C THR A 603 21.10 -13.91 5.46
N GLY A 604 20.05 -13.55 4.71
CA GLY A 604 19.18 -14.52 4.02
C GLY A 604 19.71 -15.03 2.70
N GLY A 605 20.82 -14.47 2.20
CA GLY A 605 21.42 -14.87 0.93
C GLY A 605 20.38 -14.96 -0.20
N GLY A 606 20.22 -16.17 -0.73
CA GLY A 606 19.26 -16.51 -1.79
C GLY A 606 17.80 -16.21 -1.45
N ALA A 607 17.37 -16.35 -0.20
CA ALA A 607 15.97 -16.06 0.18
C ALA A 607 15.64 -14.57 0.06
N SER A 608 16.59 -13.68 0.37
CA SER A 608 16.39 -12.25 0.16
C SER A 608 16.42 -11.86 -1.31
N LEU A 609 17.21 -12.56 -2.12
CA LEU A 609 17.18 -12.43 -3.58
C LEU A 609 15.83 -12.88 -4.13
N GLU A 610 15.32 -14.06 -3.76
CA GLU A 610 14.01 -14.56 -4.20
C GLU A 610 12.85 -13.64 -3.75
N LEU A 611 12.93 -13.07 -2.56
CA LEU A 611 11.96 -12.05 -2.11
C LEU A 611 12.05 -10.78 -2.95
N MET A 612 13.27 -10.31 -3.26
CA MET A 612 13.49 -9.15 -4.13
C MET A 612 13.04 -9.42 -5.57
N GLU A 613 13.14 -10.67 -6.05
CA GLU A 613 12.59 -11.16 -7.32
C GLU A 613 11.05 -11.14 -7.35
N GLY A 614 10.39 -10.95 -6.20
CA GLY A 614 8.94 -10.99 -6.09
C GLY A 614 8.36 -12.40 -6.07
N LYS A 615 9.19 -13.43 -5.81
CA LYS A 615 8.70 -14.79 -5.61
C LYS A 615 8.00 -14.89 -4.25
N GLU A 616 6.96 -15.70 -4.22
CA GLU A 616 6.33 -16.11 -2.97
C GLU A 616 7.28 -17.04 -2.21
N LEU A 617 7.82 -16.56 -1.09
CA LEU A 617 8.58 -17.40 -0.18
C LEU A 617 7.61 -18.28 0.62
N PRO A 618 7.69 -19.63 0.54
CA PRO A 618 6.74 -20.52 1.21
C PRO A 618 6.60 -20.25 2.71
N GLY A 619 7.72 -19.89 3.37
CA GLY A 619 7.75 -19.55 4.79
C GLY A 619 7.05 -18.23 5.14
N ILE A 620 6.91 -17.28 4.19
CA ILE A 620 6.14 -16.06 4.40
C ILE A 620 4.68 -16.27 4.01
N VAL A 621 4.39 -17.02 2.93
CA VAL A 621 3.02 -17.39 2.55
C VAL A 621 2.28 -18.09 3.69
N ALA A 622 2.98 -18.98 4.40
CA ALA A 622 2.44 -19.73 5.54
C ALA A 622 2.05 -18.85 6.75
N LEU A 623 2.51 -17.59 6.82
CA LEU A 623 2.11 -16.69 7.90
C LEU A 623 0.64 -16.29 7.76
N ASN A 624 -0.03 -16.08 8.89
CA ASN A 624 -1.43 -15.65 8.90
C ASN A 624 -1.57 -14.24 8.35
N ASP A 625 -2.58 -14.01 7.52
CA ASP A 625 -2.89 -12.67 7.04
C ASP A 625 -3.44 -11.78 8.18
N LYS A 626 -3.18 -10.48 8.12
CA LYS A 626 -3.61 -9.49 9.12
C LYS A 626 -5.12 -9.30 9.13
#